data_AF-A0A662YTC6-F1
#
_entry.id   AF-A0A662YTC6-F1
#
_cell.length_a   1.000
_cell.length_b   1.000
_cell.length_c   1.000
_cell.angle_alpha   90.00
_cell.angle_beta   90.00
_cell.angle_gamma   90.00
#
_symmetry.space_group_name_H-M   'P 1'
#
loop_
_entity.id
_entity.type
_entity.pdbx_description
1 polymer ?
#
loop_
_entity_poly.entity_id
_entity_poly.type
_entity_poly.pdbx_seq_one_letter_code
_entity_poly.pdbx_strand_id
1 'polypeptide(L)'
;MAESNTINVDEGVDLPSQSKISQSEEEYEKLFNSLNGVLFPGGGANLTSSGYAKAASVFYRLALKANDQGDFFPVWGTCLGFEELTYLTSGELILTATNTSNVSLPLDFMPDAKDSRLFKNVPEDVLKALATEPITVNSHHWSVSVKVPEFSDIRADL
;
A
#
# COMPACT_ATOMS: atom_id res chain seq x y z
N MET A 1 -6.25 -16.15 21.18
CA MET A 1 -5.55 -15.86 19.91
C MET A 1 -6.64 -15.40 18.96
N ALA A 2 -6.63 -14.13 18.55
CA ALA A 2 -7.55 -13.67 17.52
C ALA A 2 -7.04 -14.20 16.17
N GLU A 3 -7.91 -14.84 15.39
CA GLU A 3 -7.58 -15.21 14.01
C GLU A 3 -7.43 -13.91 13.20
N SER A 4 -6.29 -13.75 12.54
CA SER A 4 -6.01 -12.59 11.70
C SER A 4 -6.71 -12.79 10.36
N ASN A 5 -7.73 -11.97 10.06
CA ASN A 5 -8.37 -11.95 8.75
C ASN A 5 -7.87 -10.73 7.95
N THR A 6 -7.02 -10.98 6.95
CA THR A 6 -6.53 -9.99 5.98
C THR A 6 -6.99 -10.41 4.59
N ILE A 7 -7.44 -9.44 3.77
CA ILE A 7 -7.81 -9.67 2.38
C ILE A 7 -6.86 -8.96 1.42
N ASN A 8 -6.82 -9.47 0.18
CA ASN A 8 -6.23 -8.80 -0.96
C ASN A 8 -7.34 -8.16 -1.82
N VAL A 9 -7.02 -7.03 -2.43
CA VAL A 9 -7.84 -6.40 -3.48
C VAL A 9 -7.20 -6.73 -4.83
N ASP A 10 -7.76 -7.66 -5.62
CA ASP A 10 -7.18 -8.07 -6.93
C ASP A 10 -8.28 -8.27 -8.00
N GLU A 11 -7.94 -8.05 -9.28
CA GLU A 11 -8.81 -8.18 -10.45
C GLU A 11 -9.07 -9.63 -10.90
N GLY A 12 -8.41 -10.63 -10.29
CA GLY A 12 -8.64 -12.02 -10.69
C GLY A 12 -8.24 -13.09 -9.68
N VAL A 13 -9.23 -13.93 -9.36
CA VAL A 13 -9.24 -15.32 -8.80
C VAL A 13 -10.14 -15.38 -7.57
N ASP A 14 -11.24 -16.13 -7.72
CA ASP A 14 -12.31 -16.35 -6.73
C ASP A 14 -11.79 -17.25 -5.58
N LEU A 15 -11.07 -16.66 -4.64
CA LEU A 15 -10.71 -17.29 -3.36
C LEU A 15 -11.58 -16.69 -2.24
N PRO A 16 -11.96 -17.50 -1.23
CA PRO A 16 -12.88 -17.07 -0.16
C PRO A 16 -12.39 -15.89 0.71
N SER A 17 -11.12 -15.47 0.57
CA SER A 17 -10.50 -14.34 1.27
C SER A 17 -10.18 -13.13 0.37
N GLN A 18 -10.71 -13.07 -0.85
CA GLN A 18 -10.55 -11.94 -1.79
C GLN A 18 -11.81 -11.08 -1.76
N SER A 19 -11.69 -9.74 -1.65
CA SER A 19 -12.86 -8.88 -1.88
C SER A 19 -13.16 -8.83 -3.38
N LYS A 20 -14.38 -9.18 -3.79
CA LYS A 20 -14.85 -8.92 -5.15
C LYS A 20 -14.81 -7.41 -5.42
N ILE A 21 -14.11 -7.03 -6.49
CA ILE A 21 -13.86 -5.66 -6.89
C ILE A 21 -15.14 -4.89 -7.35
N SER A 22 -16.25 -5.60 -7.56
CA SER A 22 -17.54 -5.05 -8.00
C SER A 22 -18.61 -4.95 -6.89
N GLN A 23 -18.20 -4.96 -5.62
CA GLN A 23 -19.12 -4.83 -4.49
C GLN A 23 -19.67 -3.40 -4.33
N SER A 24 -20.85 -3.31 -3.69
CA SER A 24 -21.42 -2.06 -3.20
C SER A 24 -20.60 -1.50 -2.02
N GLU A 25 -20.79 -0.22 -1.73
CA GLU A 25 -20.10 0.42 -0.60
C GLU A 25 -20.49 -0.21 0.75
N GLU A 26 -21.77 -0.58 0.92
CA GLU A 26 -22.26 -1.28 2.11
C GLU A 26 -21.60 -2.66 2.31
N GLU A 27 -21.37 -3.40 1.22
CA GLU A 27 -20.66 -4.67 1.27
C GLU A 27 -19.19 -4.48 1.66
N TYR A 28 -18.52 -3.45 1.15
CA TYR A 28 -17.16 -3.11 1.56
C TYR A 28 -17.08 -2.69 3.03
N GLU A 29 -18.03 -1.90 3.53
CA GLU A 29 -18.07 -1.53 4.95
C GLU A 29 -18.29 -2.75 5.85
N LYS A 30 -19.21 -3.64 5.48
CA LYS A 30 -19.44 -4.89 6.20
C LYS A 30 -18.17 -5.75 6.22
N LEU A 31 -17.48 -5.84 5.09
CA LEU A 31 -16.23 -6.58 4.99
C LEU A 31 -15.13 -5.92 5.84
N PHE A 32 -14.93 -4.61 5.73
CA PHE A 32 -13.98 -3.84 6.54
C PHE A 32 -14.14 -4.13 8.04
N ASN A 33 -15.37 -4.08 8.55
CA ASN A 33 -15.69 -4.33 9.96
C ASN A 33 -15.42 -5.79 10.42
N SER A 34 -15.20 -6.71 9.47
CA SER A 34 -14.85 -8.10 9.77
C SER A 34 -13.34 -8.39 9.71
N LEU A 35 -12.54 -7.40 9.33
CA LEU A 35 -11.11 -7.53 9.06
C LEU A 35 -10.26 -6.78 10.08
N ASN A 36 -8.96 -7.11 10.11
CA ASN A 36 -7.99 -6.47 11.01
C ASN A 36 -6.94 -5.66 10.25
N GLY A 37 -7.11 -5.50 8.94
CA GLY A 37 -6.17 -4.82 8.06
C GLY A 37 -6.48 -5.13 6.60
N VAL A 38 -5.82 -4.41 5.69
CA VAL A 38 -5.96 -4.62 4.25
C VAL A 38 -4.60 -4.56 3.55
N LEU A 39 -4.42 -5.44 2.57
CA LEU A 39 -3.27 -5.42 1.67
C LEU A 39 -3.71 -5.04 0.26
N PHE A 40 -3.05 -4.01 -0.29
CA PHE A 40 -3.14 -3.61 -1.68
C PHE A 40 -1.97 -4.26 -2.45
N PRO A 41 -2.24 -5.32 -3.23
CA PRO A 41 -1.19 -6.06 -3.92
C PRO A 41 -0.62 -5.28 -5.12
N GLY A 42 0.47 -5.81 -5.67
CA GLY A 42 0.98 -5.38 -6.97
C GLY A 42 0.06 -5.80 -8.11
N GLY A 43 0.25 -5.23 -9.29
CA GLY A 43 -0.58 -5.51 -10.46
C GLY A 43 -0.34 -4.50 -11.57
N GLY A 44 -1.25 -4.47 -12.55
CA GLY A 44 -1.22 -3.54 -13.68
C GLY A 44 -2.55 -2.81 -13.91
N ALA A 45 -3.40 -2.75 -12.90
CA ALA A 45 -4.69 -2.06 -12.97
C ALA A 45 -4.49 -0.54 -13.04
N ASN A 46 -5.48 0.18 -13.58
CA ASN A 46 -5.45 1.64 -13.64
C ASN A 46 -5.73 2.26 -12.25
N LEU A 47 -4.88 3.17 -11.78
CA LEU A 47 -4.95 3.78 -10.44
C LEU A 47 -6.16 4.70 -10.19
N THR A 48 -6.96 5.04 -11.22
CA THR A 48 -8.09 5.98 -11.07
C THR A 48 -9.42 5.41 -11.53
N SER A 49 -9.41 4.53 -12.54
CA SER A 49 -10.64 4.05 -13.19
C SER A 49 -10.87 2.55 -13.05
N SER A 50 -9.94 1.81 -12.45
CA SER A 50 -10.13 0.38 -12.23
C SER A 50 -11.05 0.12 -11.04
N GLY A 51 -11.61 -1.09 -10.99
CA GLY A 51 -12.32 -1.50 -9.80
C GLY A 51 -11.38 -1.70 -8.60
N TYR A 52 -10.10 -2.03 -8.85
CA TYR A 52 -9.06 -2.07 -7.82
C TYR A 52 -8.94 -0.71 -7.11
N ALA A 53 -8.80 0.36 -7.89
CA ALA A 53 -8.69 1.73 -7.37
C ALA A 53 -9.96 2.12 -6.59
N LYS A 54 -11.14 1.76 -7.11
CA LYS A 54 -12.41 1.96 -6.40
C LYS A 54 -12.41 1.27 -5.04
N ALA A 55 -12.07 -0.01 -4.97
CA ALA A 55 -12.02 -0.76 -3.71
C ALA A 55 -10.96 -0.19 -2.75
N ALA A 56 -9.75 0.08 -3.24
CA ALA A 56 -8.65 0.65 -2.46
C ALA A 56 -9.05 2.00 -1.84
N SER A 57 -9.71 2.88 -2.61
CA SER A 57 -10.19 4.17 -2.10
C SER A 57 -11.19 4.03 -0.96
N VAL A 58 -12.12 3.07 -1.03
CA VAL A 58 -13.10 2.80 0.04
C VAL A 58 -12.39 2.29 1.29
N PHE A 59 -11.53 1.28 1.16
CA PHE A 59 -10.78 0.71 2.29
C PHE A 59 -9.85 1.73 2.93
N TYR A 60 -9.19 2.57 2.13
CA TYR A 60 -8.31 3.63 2.63
C TYR A 60 -9.10 4.69 3.41
N ARG A 61 -10.23 5.16 2.90
CA ARG A 61 -11.14 6.10 3.59
C ARG A 61 -11.62 5.53 4.94
N LEU A 62 -12.04 4.26 4.95
CA LEU A 62 -12.49 3.59 6.17
C LEU A 62 -11.35 3.42 7.18
N ALA A 63 -10.15 3.05 6.71
CA ALA A 63 -8.97 2.93 7.56
C ALA A 63 -8.58 4.26 8.20
N LEU A 64 -8.60 5.38 7.45
CA LEU A 64 -8.35 6.71 8.02
C LEU A 64 -9.36 7.02 9.13
N LYS A 65 -10.66 6.87 8.84
CA LYS A 65 -11.73 7.10 9.82
C LYS A 65 -11.58 6.25 11.08
N ALA A 66 -11.24 4.97 10.94
CA ALA A 66 -11.02 4.07 12.08
C ALA A 66 -9.83 4.53 12.92
N ASN A 67 -8.69 4.82 12.29
CA ASN A 67 -7.49 5.27 13.00
C ASN A 67 -7.69 6.63 13.70
N ASP A 68 -8.42 7.57 13.09
CA ASP A 68 -8.78 8.87 13.71
C ASP A 68 -9.68 8.69 14.96
N GLN A 69 -10.44 7.61 15.02
CA GLN A 69 -11.28 7.24 16.16
C GLN A 69 -10.54 6.38 17.19
N GLY A 70 -9.26 6.07 16.96
CA GLY A 70 -8.45 5.22 17.84
C GLY A 70 -8.64 3.71 17.62
N ASP A 71 -9.37 3.31 16.58
CA ASP A 71 -9.49 1.91 16.16
C ASP A 71 -8.41 1.59 15.13
N PHE A 72 -7.35 0.92 15.58
CA PHE A 72 -6.16 0.71 14.76
C PHE A 72 -6.42 -0.25 13.61
N PHE A 73 -6.36 0.26 12.38
CA PHE A 73 -6.52 -0.52 11.15
C PHE A 73 -5.33 -0.30 10.20
N PRO A 74 -4.39 -1.26 10.07
CA PRO A 74 -3.23 -1.13 9.20
C PRO A 74 -3.59 -1.32 7.72
N VAL A 75 -2.95 -0.51 6.87
CA VAL A 75 -2.99 -0.62 5.40
C VAL A 75 -1.57 -0.90 4.91
N TRP A 76 -1.41 -1.87 4.02
CA TRP A 76 -0.13 -2.19 3.38
C TRP A 76 -0.28 -2.13 1.86
N GLY A 77 0.66 -1.47 1.18
CA GLY A 77 0.71 -1.41 -0.29
C GLY A 77 2.01 -1.95 -0.85
N THR A 78 1.91 -2.86 -1.82
CA THR A 78 3.08 -3.45 -2.52
C THR A 78 3.02 -3.10 -4.01
N CYS A 79 4.11 -2.55 -4.58
CA CYS A 79 4.19 -2.20 -6.01
C CYS A 79 3.02 -1.29 -6.43
N LEU A 80 2.07 -1.75 -7.26
CA LEU A 80 0.83 -1.02 -7.58
C LEU A 80 0.11 -0.49 -6.33
N GLY A 81 0.05 -1.25 -5.23
CA GLY A 81 -0.56 -0.78 -3.99
C GLY A 81 0.21 0.35 -3.32
N PHE A 82 1.52 0.43 -3.51
CA PHE A 82 2.31 1.60 -3.06
C PHE A 82 2.00 2.82 -3.93
N GLU A 83 1.89 2.64 -5.25
CA GLU A 83 1.49 3.70 -6.19
C GLU A 83 0.08 4.23 -5.84
N GLU A 84 -0.88 3.33 -5.61
CA GLU A 84 -2.24 3.66 -5.19
C GLU A 84 -2.25 4.46 -3.88
N LEU A 85 -1.49 4.05 -2.85
CA LEU A 85 -1.40 4.81 -1.60
C LEU A 85 -0.88 6.24 -1.82
N THR A 86 0.07 6.42 -2.74
CA THR A 86 0.59 7.77 -3.05
C THR A 86 -0.49 8.63 -3.68
N TYR A 87 -1.23 8.10 -4.65
CA TYR A 87 -2.36 8.79 -5.29
C TYR A 87 -3.50 9.09 -4.32
N LEU A 88 -3.91 8.13 -3.50
CA LEU A 88 -4.98 8.31 -2.51
C LEU A 88 -4.65 9.37 -1.46
N THR A 89 -3.36 9.56 -1.16
CA THR A 89 -2.91 10.55 -0.17
C THR A 89 -2.70 11.93 -0.79
N SER A 90 -2.12 12.01 -1.98
CA SER A 90 -1.78 13.28 -2.64
C SER A 90 -2.91 13.84 -3.52
N GLY A 91 -3.88 13.01 -3.92
CA GLY A 91 -4.84 13.35 -4.96
C GLY A 91 -4.25 13.50 -6.37
N GLU A 92 -2.96 13.23 -6.56
CA GLU A 92 -2.21 13.49 -7.79
C GLU A 92 -1.40 12.28 -8.26
N LEU A 93 -1.31 12.09 -9.58
CA LEU A 93 -0.46 11.06 -10.20
C LEU A 93 1.00 11.54 -10.27
N ILE A 94 1.77 11.28 -9.21
CA ILE A 94 3.14 11.76 -9.02
C ILE A 94 4.22 10.76 -9.44
N LEU A 95 3.89 9.88 -10.37
CA LEU A 95 4.75 8.78 -10.82
C LEU A 95 5.73 9.23 -11.91
N THR A 96 6.95 8.72 -11.85
CA THR A 96 8.01 8.92 -12.84
C THR A 96 8.43 7.57 -13.41
N ALA A 97 8.64 7.51 -14.73
CA ALA A 97 9.09 6.29 -15.39
C ALA A 97 10.52 5.92 -14.96
N THR A 98 10.74 4.63 -14.66
CA THR A 98 12.03 4.07 -14.25
C THR A 98 12.31 2.74 -14.95
N ASN A 99 13.60 2.42 -15.12
CA ASN A 99 14.02 1.14 -15.72
C ASN A 99 14.21 0.06 -14.62
N THR A 100 13.10 -0.39 -14.05
CA THR A 100 13.06 -1.23 -12.83
C THR A 100 12.15 -2.45 -12.99
N SER A 101 11.95 -2.91 -14.23
CA SER A 101 10.91 -3.89 -14.56
C SER A 101 11.31 -5.36 -14.38
N ASN A 102 12.58 -5.63 -14.05
CA ASN A 102 13.07 -6.96 -13.70
C ASN A 102 14.49 -6.85 -13.11
N VAL A 103 14.61 -6.26 -11.93
CA VAL A 103 15.91 -6.05 -11.28
C VAL A 103 15.79 -6.34 -9.78
N SER A 104 16.80 -6.99 -9.22
CA SER A 104 16.91 -7.12 -7.76
C SER A 104 17.90 -6.09 -7.24
N LEU A 105 17.52 -5.35 -6.21
CA LEU A 105 18.29 -4.23 -5.67
C LEU A 105 18.47 -4.37 -4.13
N PRO A 106 19.56 -3.85 -3.57
CA PRO A 106 19.62 -3.56 -2.14
C PRO A 106 18.71 -2.36 -1.80
N LEU A 107 18.49 -2.14 -0.51
CA LEU A 107 17.80 -0.97 0.04
C LEU A 107 18.81 0.05 0.57
N ASP A 108 18.72 1.27 0.04
CA ASP A 108 19.40 2.43 0.63
C ASP A 108 18.57 2.95 1.81
N PHE A 109 18.92 2.56 3.03
CA PHE A 109 18.21 2.99 4.24
C PHE A 109 18.46 4.47 4.57
N MET A 110 17.38 5.17 4.93
CA MET A 110 17.47 6.50 5.56
C MET A 110 18.06 6.42 6.98
N PRO A 111 18.67 7.49 7.51
CA PRO A 111 19.32 7.47 8.83
C PRO A 111 18.42 7.01 9.99
N ASP A 112 17.12 7.27 9.91
CA ASP A 112 16.10 6.97 10.91
C ASP A 112 15.40 5.60 10.70
N ALA A 113 15.86 4.79 9.75
CA ALA A 113 15.22 3.51 9.43
C ALA A 113 15.07 2.61 10.66
N LYS A 114 16.10 2.50 11.52
CA LYS A 114 16.06 1.68 12.75
C LYS A 114 15.09 2.21 13.81
N ASP A 115 14.73 3.49 13.78
CA ASP A 115 13.75 4.06 14.70
C ASP A 115 12.31 3.92 14.17
N SER A 116 12.15 3.55 12.90
CA SER A 116 10.85 3.35 12.26
C SER A 116 10.08 2.16 12.86
N ARG A 117 8.74 2.22 12.80
CA ARG A 117 7.88 1.10 13.20
C ARG A 117 8.16 -0.18 12.40
N LEU A 118 8.56 -0.04 11.14
CA LEU A 118 8.75 -1.15 10.20
C LEU A 118 10.04 -1.92 10.48
N PHE A 119 11.15 -1.23 10.72
CA PHE A 119 12.47 -1.86 10.80
C PHE A 119 13.03 -2.00 12.22
N LYS A 120 12.46 -1.34 13.24
CA LYS A 120 13.00 -1.35 14.62
C LYS A 120 13.21 -2.74 15.23
N ASN A 121 12.40 -3.72 14.83
CA ASN A 121 12.45 -5.08 15.36
C ASN A 121 13.04 -6.09 14.36
N VAL A 122 13.55 -5.62 13.22
CA VAL A 122 14.16 -6.50 12.21
C VAL A 122 15.57 -6.85 12.67
N PRO A 123 15.98 -8.14 12.62
CA PRO A 123 17.33 -8.56 12.99
C PRO A 123 18.43 -7.82 12.23
N GLU A 124 19.56 -7.53 12.89
CA GLU A 124 20.62 -6.72 12.29
C GLU A 124 21.29 -7.36 11.08
N ASP A 125 21.39 -8.69 11.05
CA ASP A 125 21.89 -9.46 9.91
C ASP A 125 20.96 -9.36 8.71
N VAL A 126 19.64 -9.37 8.94
CA VAL A 126 18.63 -9.14 7.89
C VAL A 126 18.70 -7.71 7.37
N LEU A 127 18.80 -6.70 8.25
CA LEU A 127 18.98 -5.30 7.82
C LEU A 127 20.26 -5.11 7.01
N LYS A 128 21.35 -5.77 7.41
CA LYS A 128 22.61 -5.76 6.68
C LYS A 128 22.46 -6.39 5.30
N ALA A 129 21.83 -7.56 5.20
CA ALA A 129 21.56 -8.21 3.92
C ALA A 129 20.71 -7.32 3.01
N LEU A 130 19.63 -6.72 3.53
CA LEU A 130 18.81 -5.76 2.79
C LEU A 130 19.63 -4.57 2.29
N ALA A 131 20.60 -4.08 3.06
CA ALA A 131 21.43 -2.93 2.69
C ALA A 131 22.52 -3.25 1.66
N THR A 132 22.98 -4.50 1.56
CA THR A 132 24.18 -4.83 0.75
C THR A 132 23.95 -5.83 -0.36
N GLU A 133 22.88 -6.62 -0.29
CA GLU A 133 22.60 -7.70 -1.24
C GLU A 133 21.43 -7.32 -2.16
N PRO A 134 21.46 -7.70 -3.45
CA PRO A 134 20.37 -7.46 -4.38
C PRO A 134 19.22 -8.45 -4.12
N ILE A 135 18.49 -8.25 -3.02
CA ILE A 135 17.46 -9.18 -2.53
C ILE A 135 16.04 -8.60 -2.51
N THR A 136 15.86 -7.36 -2.98
CA THR A 136 14.52 -6.77 -3.17
C THR A 136 14.13 -6.77 -4.65
N VAL A 137 13.06 -7.48 -4.98
CA VAL A 137 12.61 -7.63 -6.38
C VAL A 137 11.86 -6.39 -6.81
N ASN A 138 12.32 -5.77 -7.90
CA ASN A 138 11.65 -4.67 -8.58
C ASN A 138 11.17 -5.17 -9.94
N SER A 139 9.86 -5.03 -10.17
CA SER A 139 9.16 -5.41 -11.38
C SER A 139 8.08 -4.39 -11.74
N HIS A 140 8.48 -3.12 -11.84
CA HIS A 140 7.60 -1.98 -12.11
C HIS A 140 8.17 -1.07 -13.20
N HIS A 141 7.31 -0.24 -13.79
CA HIS A 141 7.70 0.77 -14.79
C HIS A 141 7.69 2.19 -14.21
N TRP A 142 7.07 2.38 -13.05
CA TRP A 142 6.77 3.66 -12.44
C TRP A 142 7.26 3.68 -11.00
N SER A 143 7.84 4.80 -10.58
CA SER A 143 8.32 5.03 -9.22
C SER A 143 7.90 6.42 -8.74
N VAL A 144 7.88 6.61 -7.42
CA VAL A 144 7.79 7.96 -6.83
C VAL A 144 9.21 8.49 -6.63
N SER A 145 9.49 9.65 -7.23
CA SER A 145 10.80 10.30 -7.11
C SER A 145 10.95 10.99 -5.76
N VAL A 146 12.15 10.92 -5.16
CA VAL A 146 12.49 11.66 -3.94
C VAL A 146 12.59 13.18 -4.16
N LYS A 147 12.63 13.64 -5.42
CA LYS A 147 12.56 15.08 -5.73
C LYS A 147 11.15 15.56 -5.45
N VAL A 148 10.96 16.17 -4.28
CA VAL A 148 9.69 16.71 -3.77
C VAL A 148 9.12 17.76 -4.72
N PRO A 149 7.94 17.53 -5.34
CA PRO A 149 7.09 18.62 -5.81
C PRO A 149 6.48 19.34 -4.59
N GLU A 150 6.38 20.66 -4.63
CA GLU A 150 5.66 21.43 -3.61
C GLU A 150 4.17 21.03 -3.62
N PHE A 151 3.68 20.35 -2.57
CA PHE A 151 2.25 20.02 -2.43
C PHE A 151 1.59 20.98 -1.44
N SER A 152 0.40 21.48 -1.79
CA SER A 152 -0.51 22.12 -0.83
C SER A 152 -1.12 21.04 0.09
N ASP A 153 -1.30 21.35 1.38
CA ASP A 153 -1.85 20.43 2.37
C ASP A 153 -3.35 20.17 2.12
N ILE A 154 -3.72 18.96 1.64
CA ILE A 154 -5.10 18.61 1.19
C ILE A 154 -5.98 18.13 2.36
N ARG A 155 -5.42 17.99 3.57
CA ARG A 155 -6.19 17.66 4.79
C ARG A 155 -7.24 18.70 5.19
N ALA A 156 -7.34 19.82 4.46
CA ALA A 156 -8.40 20.80 4.66
C ALA A 156 -9.76 20.39 4.07
N ASP A 157 -9.79 19.40 3.16
CA ASP A 157 -10.99 19.07 2.36
C ASP A 157 -11.55 17.64 2.58
N LEU A 158 -11.03 16.89 3.57
CA LEU A 158 -11.58 15.61 4.05
C LEU A 158 -12.24 15.80 5.42
#